data_AF-A0A1P8YL85-F1
#
_entry.id   AF-A0A1P8YL85-F1
#
_cell.length_a   1.000
_cell.length_b   1.000
_cell.length_c   1.000
_cell.angle_alpha   90.00
_cell.angle_beta   90.00
_cell.angle_gamma   90.00
#
_symmetry.space_group_name_H-M   'P 1'
#
loop_
_entity.id
_entity.type
_entity.pdbx_description
1 polymer ?
#
loop_
_entity_poly.entity_id
_entity_poly.type
_entity_poly.pdbx_seq_one_letter_code
_entity_poly.pdbx_strand_id
1 'polypeptide(L)'
;MHATIAPGARLTLPWNPEFNALAYVLAGEGTVGAERKPVRMGQTTVFGSGDMLTVGAADTQDSRTESLEVFILGGKPIREPVAMAGPFVMNTKAEVIQAFEDFQAGRLGSIPAAHETLA
;
A
#
# COMPACT_ATOMS: atom_id res chain seq x y z
N MET A 1 0.34 -7.01 4.75
CA MET A 1 -0.61 -7.93 5.43
C MET A 1 -2.02 -7.46 5.14
N HIS A 2 -2.94 -8.38 4.83
CA HIS A 2 -4.38 -8.12 4.84
C HIS A 2 -4.95 -8.47 6.21
N ALA A 3 -5.92 -7.70 6.72
CA ALA A 3 -6.63 -8.02 7.94
C ALA A 3 -8.12 -7.69 7.84
N THR A 4 -8.93 -8.67 8.22
CA THR A 4 -10.37 -8.54 8.44
C THR A 4 -10.62 -8.35 9.93
N ILE A 5 -11.29 -7.26 10.31
CA ILE A 5 -11.58 -6.92 11.71
C ILE A 5 -13.10 -6.84 11.87
N ALA A 6 -13.65 -7.78 12.63
CA ALA A 6 -15.08 -7.84 12.91
C ALA A 6 -15.58 -6.57 13.62
N PRO A 7 -16.87 -6.20 13.50
CA PRO A 7 -17.43 -5.03 14.16
C PRO A 7 -17.15 -5.02 15.67
N GLY A 8 -16.72 -3.86 16.20
CA GLY A 8 -16.32 -3.67 17.59
C GLY A 8 -14.98 -4.32 17.99
N ALA A 9 -14.38 -5.15 17.12
CA ALA A 9 -13.09 -5.77 17.39
C ALA A 9 -11.92 -4.80 17.13
N ARG A 10 -10.77 -5.15 17.71
CA ARG A 10 -9.53 -4.39 17.59
C ARG A 10 -8.36 -5.31 17.31
N LEU A 11 -7.55 -4.94 16.34
CA LEU A 11 -6.26 -5.52 16.05
C LEU A 11 -5.16 -4.64 16.65
N THR A 12 -4.27 -5.25 17.43
CA THR A 12 -3.03 -4.62 17.91
C THR A 12 -1.86 -5.46 17.47
N LEU A 13 -0.90 -4.84 16.78
CA LEU A 13 0.26 -5.53 16.21
C LEU A 13 1.54 -4.90 16.75
N PRO A 14 2.51 -5.71 17.24
CA PRO A 14 3.86 -5.21 17.43
C PRO A 14 4.44 -4.78 16.08
N TRP A 15 5.24 -3.72 16.11
CA TRP A 15 5.80 -3.09 14.93
C TRP A 15 7.27 -2.76 15.11
N ASN A 16 8.03 -2.84 14.03
CA ASN A 16 9.42 -2.41 14.06
C ASN A 16 9.49 -0.87 13.94
N PRO A 17 10.01 -0.14 14.94
CA PRO A 17 10.08 1.33 14.89
C PRO A 17 11.02 1.86 13.79
N GLU A 18 11.87 1.01 13.19
CA GLU A 18 12.68 1.36 12.03
C GLU A 18 11.89 1.35 10.71
N PHE A 19 10.67 0.81 10.70
CA PHE A 19 9.85 0.68 9.48
C PHE A 19 8.82 1.80 9.39
N ASN A 20 8.63 2.33 8.18
CA ASN A 20 7.42 3.10 7.89
C ASN A 20 6.19 2.20 8.05
N ALA A 21 5.06 2.78 8.45
CA ALA A 21 3.80 2.06 8.61
C ALA A 21 2.65 2.80 7.92
N LEU A 22 1.89 2.05 7.13
CA LEU A 22 0.70 2.52 6.44
C LEU A 22 -0.46 1.54 6.67
N ALA A 23 -1.68 2.06 6.81
CA ALA A 23 -2.90 1.27 6.70
C ALA A 23 -3.78 1.85 5.60
N TYR A 24 -4.25 1.01 4.68
CA TYR A 24 -5.22 1.38 3.66
C TYR A 24 -6.52 0.63 3.90
N VAL A 25 -7.63 1.36 3.96
CA VAL A 25 -8.96 0.77 4.20
C VAL A 25 -9.58 0.34 2.87
N LEU A 26 -9.76 -0.96 2.70
CA LEU A 26 -10.36 -1.57 1.51
C LEU A 26 -11.89 -1.54 1.57
N ALA A 27 -12.46 -1.74 2.76
CA ALA A 27 -13.90 -1.74 3.00
C ALA A 27 -14.18 -1.44 4.49
N GLY A 28 -15.38 -0.93 4.75
CA GLY A 28 -15.84 -0.61 6.10
C GLY A 28 -15.28 0.71 6.65
N GLU A 29 -15.53 0.92 7.94
CA GLU A 29 -15.06 2.07 8.71
C GLU A 29 -14.61 1.68 10.11
N GLY A 30 -13.76 2.52 10.69
CA GLY A 30 -13.19 2.27 12.00
C GLY A 30 -12.27 3.38 12.45
N THR A 31 -11.26 2.99 13.22
CA THR A 31 -10.33 3.90 13.87
C THR A 31 -8.90 3.37 13.87
N VAL A 32 -7.93 4.28 13.87
CA VAL A 32 -6.50 3.96 13.90
C VAL A 32 -5.78 4.70 15.02
N GLY A 33 -4.75 4.07 15.58
CA GLY A 33 -3.87 4.64 16.61
C GLY A 33 -4.53 4.80 17.98
N ALA A 34 -3.72 5.27 18.95
CA ALA A 34 -4.15 5.43 20.34
C ALA A 34 -5.29 6.47 20.51
N GLU A 35 -5.28 7.52 19.68
CA GLU A 35 -6.31 8.57 19.67
C GLU A 35 -7.60 8.15 18.97
N ARG A 36 -7.68 6.92 18.42
CA ARG A 36 -8.84 6.40 17.69
C ARG A 36 -9.30 7.34 16.56
N LYS A 37 -8.35 7.81 15.74
CA LYS A 37 -8.67 8.68 14.60
C LYS A 37 -9.55 7.94 13.60
N PRO A 38 -10.68 8.50 13.15
CA PRO A 38 -11.61 7.81 12.27
C PRO A 38 -11.00 7.59 10.88
N VAL A 39 -11.31 6.43 10.29
CA VAL A 39 -10.94 6.06 8.93
C VAL A 39 -12.10 5.38 8.22
N ARG A 40 -12.17 5.55 6.90
CA ARG A 40 -13.19 4.96 6.02
C ARG A 40 -12.57 4.37 4.76
N MET A 41 -13.35 3.56 4.05
CA MET A 41 -13.00 3.01 2.74
C MET A 41 -12.32 4.04 1.82
N GLY A 42 -11.20 3.64 1.21
CA GLY A 42 -10.41 4.46 0.28
C GLY A 42 -9.41 5.39 0.96
N GLN A 43 -9.33 5.41 2.30
CA GLN A 43 -8.37 6.25 3.02
C GLN A 43 -7.09 5.49 3.36
N THR A 44 -5.97 6.20 3.22
CA THR A 44 -4.65 5.78 3.71
C THR A 44 -4.30 6.53 4.98
N THR A 45 -3.90 5.80 6.02
CA THR A 45 -3.29 6.34 7.23
C THR A 45 -1.78 6.17 7.15
N VAL A 46 -1.05 7.24 7.45
CA VAL A 46 0.39 7.19 7.74
C VAL A 46 0.56 7.23 9.25
N PHE A 47 1.23 6.22 9.82
CA PHE A 47 1.52 6.20 11.24
C PHE A 47 2.83 6.95 11.53
N GLY A 48 2.90 7.58 12.69
CA GLY A 48 4.14 8.14 13.22
C GLY A 48 5.04 7.06 13.83
N SER A 49 6.08 7.51 14.53
CA SER A 49 6.97 6.62 15.28
C SER A 49 6.22 5.84 16.36
N GLY A 50 6.58 4.57 16.53
CA GLY A 50 6.01 3.69 17.54
C GLY A 50 6.38 2.23 17.27
N ASP A 51 6.21 1.40 18.29
CA ASP A 51 6.47 -0.05 18.26
C ASP A 51 5.17 -0.87 18.23
N MET A 52 4.02 -0.21 18.10
CA MET A 52 2.70 -0.83 18.07
C MET A 52 1.79 -0.12 17.07
N LEU A 53 1.06 -0.90 16.29
CA LEU A 53 -0.05 -0.42 15.46
C LEU A 53 -1.38 -0.88 16.05
N THR A 54 -2.36 0.01 16.04
CA THR A 54 -3.73 -0.31 16.47
C THR A 54 -4.72 0.09 15.41
N VAL A 55 -5.59 -0.85 15.04
CA VAL A 55 -6.72 -0.63 14.14
C VAL A 55 -7.95 -1.24 14.78
N GLY A 56 -9.05 -0.49 14.88
CA GLY A 56 -10.31 -0.99 15.42
C GLY A 56 -11.46 -0.75 14.45
N ALA A 57 -12.30 -1.76 14.26
CA ALA A 57 -13.54 -1.59 13.51
C ALA A 57 -14.53 -0.73 14.32
N ALA A 58 -15.41 0.00 13.63
CA ALA A 58 -16.59 0.55 14.26
C ALA A 58 -17.52 -0.58 14.77
N ASP A 59 -18.32 -0.30 15.79
CA ASP A 59 -19.25 -1.27 16.38
C ASP A 59 -20.32 -1.75 15.38
N THR A 60 -20.63 -0.89 14.41
CA THR A 60 -21.49 -1.17 13.27
C THR A 60 -20.80 -0.75 11.99
N GLN A 61 -20.94 -1.55 10.93
CA GLN A 61 -20.48 -1.22 9.59
C GLN A 61 -21.67 -0.73 8.73
N ASP A 62 -21.39 -0.17 7.56
CA ASP A 62 -22.47 0.19 6.63
C ASP A 62 -23.16 -1.06 6.04
N SER A 63 -24.29 -0.87 5.38
CA SER A 63 -25.08 -1.99 4.84
C SER A 63 -24.41 -2.77 3.71
N ARG A 64 -23.26 -2.31 3.20
CA ARG A 64 -22.52 -2.92 2.09
C ARG A 64 -21.25 -3.61 2.55
N THR A 65 -20.90 -3.54 3.83
CA THR A 65 -19.64 -4.02 4.37
C THR A 65 -19.89 -4.77 5.67
N GLU A 66 -19.38 -6.01 5.76
CA GLU A 66 -19.61 -6.87 6.93
C GLU A 66 -18.55 -6.68 8.03
N SER A 67 -17.40 -6.12 7.66
CA SER A 67 -16.23 -5.95 8.54
C SER A 67 -15.34 -4.83 8.02
N LEU A 68 -14.41 -4.39 8.87
CA LEU A 68 -13.34 -3.50 8.45
C LEU A 68 -12.24 -4.33 7.77
N GLU A 69 -11.96 -4.04 6.51
CA GLU A 69 -10.91 -4.67 5.72
C GLU A 69 -9.75 -3.70 5.51
N VAL A 70 -8.54 -4.08 5.94
CA VAL A 70 -7.36 -3.20 5.84
C VAL A 70 -6.15 -3.93 5.27
N PHE A 71 -5.40 -3.23 4.41
CA PHE A 71 -4.01 -3.56 4.14
C PHE A 71 -3.10 -2.78 5.09
N ILE A 72 -2.28 -3.50 5.85
CA ILE A 72 -1.20 -2.95 6.64
C ILE A 72 0.11 -3.20 5.89
N LEU A 73 0.82 -2.12 5.59
CA LEU A 73 2.06 -2.12 4.81
C LEU A 73 3.18 -1.55 5.67
N GLY A 74 4.35 -2.19 5.56
CA GLY A 74 5.52 -1.80 6.31
C GLY A 74 6.81 -2.09 5.57
N GLY A 75 7.83 -1.25 5.82
CA GLY A 75 9.14 -1.45 5.25
C GLY A 75 10.17 -0.48 5.79
N LYS A 76 11.43 -0.92 5.81
CA LYS A 76 12.56 -0.06 6.13
C LYS A 76 12.65 1.07 5.11
N PRO A 77 12.73 2.34 5.51
CA PRO A 77 12.95 3.45 4.59
C PRO A 77 14.24 3.24 3.81
N ILE A 78 14.17 3.30 2.48
CA ILE A 78 15.33 3.15 1.59
C ILE A 78 16.30 4.33 1.74
N ARG A 79 15.77 5.54 2.00
CA ARG A 79 16.54 6.79 2.20
C ARG A 79 17.44 7.18 1.02
N GLU A 80 17.05 6.79 -0.18
CA GLU A 80 17.69 7.25 -1.41
C GLU A 80 16.84 8.32 -2.11
N PRO A 81 17.44 9.17 -2.95
CA PRO A 81 16.69 10.08 -3.80
C PRO A 81 15.70 9.33 -4.70
N VAL A 82 14.57 9.98 -5.01
CA VAL A 82 13.53 9.44 -5.89
C VAL A 82 13.33 10.40 -7.06
N ALA A 83 13.58 9.91 -8.28
CA ALA A 83 13.26 10.57 -9.54
C ALA A 83 12.27 9.70 -10.31
N MET A 84 11.08 10.24 -10.62
CA MET A 84 10.02 9.50 -11.29
C MET A 84 9.54 10.24 -12.54
N ALA A 85 9.37 9.51 -13.65
CA ALA A 85 8.58 9.96 -14.78
C ALA A 85 7.90 8.78 -15.49
N GLY A 86 6.57 8.86 -15.64
CA GLY A 86 5.77 7.81 -16.26
C GLY A 86 5.94 6.46 -15.53
N PRO A 87 6.31 5.38 -16.23
CA PRO A 87 6.44 4.04 -15.64
C PRO A 87 7.77 3.81 -14.91
N PHE A 88 8.71 4.76 -14.93
CA PHE A 88 10.05 4.56 -14.39
C PHE A 88 10.28 5.39 -13.12
N VAL A 89 10.83 4.73 -12.09
CA VAL A 89 11.27 5.32 -10.83
C VAL A 89 12.74 4.93 -10.64
N MET A 90 13.63 5.92 -10.60
CA MET A 90 15.07 5.77 -10.43
C MET A 90 15.58 6.72 -9.33
N ASN A 91 16.89 6.80 -9.09
CA ASN A 91 17.47 7.71 -8.10
C ASN A 91 17.80 9.08 -8.69
N THR A 92 18.16 9.18 -9.97
CA THR A 92 18.49 10.45 -10.63
C THR A 92 17.67 10.72 -11.90
N LYS A 93 17.55 11.99 -12.29
CA LYS A 93 16.89 12.38 -13.55
C LYS A 93 17.57 11.76 -14.78
N ALA A 94 18.91 11.64 -14.76
CA ALA A 94 19.67 11.04 -15.86
C ALA A 94 19.32 9.56 -16.04
N GLU A 95 19.21 8.80 -14.94
CA GLU A 95 18.77 7.39 -14.99
C GLU A 95 17.35 7.24 -15.55
N VAL A 96 16.43 8.13 -15.19
CA VAL A 96 15.07 8.13 -15.76
C VAL A 96 15.12 8.34 -17.28
N ILE A 97 15.93 9.29 -17.77
CA ILE A 97 16.11 9.54 -19.20
C ILE A 97 16.66 8.30 -19.90
N GLN A 98 17.70 7.67 -19.32
CA GLN A 98 18.27 6.44 -19.84
C GLN A 98 17.24 5.31 -19.93
N ALA A 99 16.39 5.14 -18.92
CA ALA A 99 15.33 4.12 -18.92
C ALA A 99 14.32 4.33 -20.06
N PHE A 100 13.98 5.57 -20.38
CA PHE A 100 13.14 5.87 -21.55
C PHE A 100 13.85 5.57 -22.88
N GLU A 101 15.14 5.90 -23.00
CA GLU A 101 15.94 5.55 -24.19
C GLU A 101 16.04 4.03 -24.37
N ASP A 102 16.21 3.28 -23.28
CA ASP A 102 16.21 1.81 -23.29
C ASP A 102 14.87 1.25 -23.75
N PHE A 103 13.76 1.80 -23.24
CA PHE A 103 12.43 1.43 -23.67
C PHE A 103 12.18 1.71 -25.16
N GLN A 104 12.51 2.91 -25.62
CA GLN A 104 12.33 3.31 -27.03
C GLN A 104 13.19 2.49 -27.99
N ALA A 105 14.37 2.06 -27.54
CA ALA A 105 15.25 1.19 -28.31
C ALA A 105 14.91 -0.30 -28.22
N GLY A 106 13.83 -0.69 -27.52
CA GLY A 106 13.42 -2.08 -27.36
C GLY A 106 14.33 -2.92 -26.47
N ARG A 107 15.10 -2.30 -25.58
CA ARG A 107 16.07 -2.98 -24.69
C ARG A 107 15.45 -3.59 -23.43
N LEU A 108 14.16 -3.36 -23.15
CA LEU A 108 13.45 -3.89 -21.96
C LEU A 108 12.81 -5.26 -22.19
N GLY A 109 13.21 -5.97 -23.25
CA GLY A 109 12.63 -7.24 -23.67
C GLY A 109 11.36 -7.07 -24.50
N SER A 110 10.85 -8.19 -25.02
CA SER A 110 9.61 -8.26 -25.77
C SER A 110 8.71 -9.34 -25.18
N ILE A 111 7.40 -9.11 -25.19
CA ILE A 111 6.40 -10.12 -24.84
C ILE A 111 5.92 -10.72 -26.18
N PRO A 112 6.26 -11.98 -26.50
CA PRO A 112 5.80 -12.60 -27.74
C PRO A 112 4.28 -12.71 -27.75
N ALA A 113 3.63 -12.31 -28.84
CA ALA A 113 2.22 -12.60 -29.03
C ALA A 113 2.07 -14.10 -29.32
N ALA A 114 1.41 -14.84 -28.42
CA ALA A 114 0.99 -16.20 -28.72
C ALA A 114 -0.23 -16.15 -29.65
N HIS A 115 -0.01 -16.28 -30.95
CA HIS A 115 -1.08 -16.57 -31.88
C HIS A 115 -1.14 -18.09 -32.10
N GLU A 116 -2.01 -18.78 -31.38
CA GLU A 116 -2.42 -20.14 -31.76
C GLU A 116 -3.16 -20.03 -33.09
N THR A 117 -2.48 -20.38 -34.18
CA THR A 117 -3.16 -20.62 -35.46
C THR A 117 -3.89 -21.94 -35.32
N LEU A 118 -5.19 -21.88 -35.11
CA LEU A 118 -6.07 -23.04 -35.28
C LEU A 118 -5.98 -23.46 -36.75
N ALA A 119 -5.35 -24.60 -36.99
CA ALA A 119 -5.37 -25.31 -38.27
C ALA A 119 -6.57 -26.26 -38.34
#